data_AF-A0A5M5ZMH2-F1
#
_entry.id   AF-A0A5M5ZMH2-F1
#
_cell.length_a   1.000
_cell.length_b   1.000
_cell.length_c   1.000
_cell.angle_alpha   90.00
_cell.angle_beta   90.00
_cell.angle_gamma   90.00
#
_symmetry.space_group_name_H-M   'P 1'
#
loop_
_entity.id
_entity.type
_entity.pdbx_description
1 polymer ?
#
loop_
_entity_poly.entity_id
_entity_poly.type
_entity_poly.pdbx_seq_one_letter_code
_entity_poly.pdbx_strand_id
1 'polypeptide(L)'
;KITFFAYAPYESNPGEGTDQKIILSAQSDKEAPKITFEVKTSNNWKDMVDLVTDCRTTIKDLTSESNVGNKGTVQFKFSHVLTQIANVKVKPDVNLGAETRIFVTGLKLSPGSGILYNKAVYDFGTDAWNAISPSASYFSAEQDLSEFVNRTGIDQWGYKKSAVDVSSNTDATALFSEKEALYFIPVNNQNGTAKEGDLSLKISYDVVTKVNDSSNLTSTVTDKEVKLPQGTFKKGTQHTYVLTIKMNAISIAVDDNMTGWTSNGESNI
;
A
#
# COMPACT_ATOMS: atom_id res chain seq x y z
N LYS A 1 -15.56 36.32 0.66
CA LYS A 1 -15.56 34.87 0.95
C LYS A 1 -14.19 34.32 0.58
N ILE A 2 -13.69 33.33 1.31
CA ILE A 2 -12.40 32.69 1.07
C ILE A 2 -12.63 31.18 1.04
N THR A 3 -12.08 30.53 0.03
CA THR A 3 -12.12 29.07 -0.11
C THR A 3 -10.75 28.50 0.22
N PHE A 4 -10.72 27.50 1.09
CA PHE A 4 -9.49 26.86 1.54
C PHE A 4 -9.38 25.43 0.98
N PHE A 5 -8.13 25.02 0.81
CA PHE A 5 -7.71 23.65 0.49
C PHE A 5 -6.43 23.38 1.28
N ALA A 6 -6.19 22.13 1.67
CA ALA A 6 -4.97 21.77 2.39
C ALA A 6 -4.45 20.40 1.97
N TYR A 7 -3.14 20.19 2.09
CA TYR A 7 -2.51 18.89 1.94
C TYR A 7 -1.37 18.70 2.96
N ALA A 8 -1.00 17.45 3.19
CA ALA A 8 0.20 17.08 3.93
C ALA A 8 0.79 15.76 3.39
N PRO A 9 2.10 15.51 3.56
CA PRO A 9 3.10 16.39 4.17
C PRO A 9 3.41 17.62 3.31
N TYR A 10 3.89 18.69 3.94
CA TYR A 10 4.29 19.93 3.26
C TYR A 10 5.47 19.68 2.31
N GLU A 11 5.43 20.31 1.13
CA GLU A 11 6.53 20.37 0.18
C GLU A 11 7.13 21.78 0.17
N SER A 12 8.44 21.88 0.45
CA SER A 12 9.12 23.18 0.49
C SER A 12 9.47 23.72 -0.90
N ASN A 13 9.61 22.84 -1.90
CA ASN A 13 9.87 23.21 -3.29
C ASN A 13 8.73 22.74 -4.21
N PRO A 14 7.53 23.35 -4.14
CA PRO A 14 6.32 22.84 -4.79
C PRO A 14 6.34 22.94 -6.33
N GLY A 15 7.31 23.61 -6.93
CA GLY A 15 7.49 23.63 -8.39
C GLY A 15 8.20 22.39 -8.94
N GLU A 16 8.97 21.69 -8.10
CA GLU A 16 9.81 20.55 -8.51
C GLU A 16 9.52 19.27 -7.72
N GLY A 17 8.97 19.40 -6.50
CA GLY A 17 8.62 18.27 -5.64
C GLY A 17 9.84 17.57 -5.05
N THR A 18 10.86 18.33 -4.65
CA THR A 18 12.16 17.78 -4.22
C THR A 18 12.03 16.94 -2.95
N ASP A 19 11.22 17.38 -1.99
CA ASP A 19 11.14 16.74 -0.67
C ASP A 19 10.23 15.53 -0.70
N GLN A 20 9.01 15.68 -1.24
CA GLN A 20 7.90 14.72 -1.11
C GLN A 20 7.46 14.13 -2.44
N LYS A 21 8.06 14.53 -3.56
CA LYS A 21 7.55 14.25 -4.92
C LYS A 21 6.12 14.76 -5.11
N ILE A 22 5.81 15.90 -4.48
CA ILE A 22 4.55 16.63 -4.61
C ILE A 22 4.82 17.89 -5.43
N ILE A 23 4.19 18.04 -6.59
CA ILE A 23 4.27 19.26 -7.40
C ILE A 23 2.90 19.92 -7.40
N LEU A 24 2.82 21.19 -7.04
CA LEU A 24 1.57 21.94 -6.99
C LEU A 24 1.27 22.62 -8.33
N SER A 25 -0.02 22.81 -8.63
CA SER A 25 -0.48 23.70 -9.70
C SER A 25 0.10 25.11 -9.53
N ALA A 26 0.27 25.84 -10.64
CA ALA A 26 0.91 27.15 -10.62
C ALA A 26 0.06 28.18 -9.87
N GLN A 27 0.70 29.16 -9.25
CA GLN A 27 0.00 30.24 -8.53
C GLN A 27 -0.95 31.04 -9.43
N SER A 28 -0.69 31.09 -10.74
CA SER A 28 -1.53 31.77 -11.73
C SER A 28 -2.74 30.96 -12.19
N ASP A 29 -2.84 29.68 -11.82
CA ASP A 29 -3.94 28.81 -12.24
C ASP A 29 -5.25 29.25 -11.58
N LYS A 30 -6.34 29.28 -12.36
CA LYS A 30 -7.64 29.81 -11.93
C LYS A 30 -8.61 28.74 -11.42
N GLU A 31 -8.29 27.47 -11.65
CA GLU A 31 -9.11 26.34 -11.22
C GLU A 31 -8.84 25.97 -9.76
N ALA A 32 -9.55 24.97 -9.24
CA ALA A 32 -9.16 24.35 -7.98
C ALA A 32 -7.71 23.83 -8.09
N PRO A 33 -6.92 23.89 -7.00
CA PRO A 33 -5.54 23.45 -7.03
C PRO A 33 -5.44 21.97 -7.41
N LYS A 34 -4.28 21.58 -7.92
CA LYS A 34 -3.95 20.19 -8.29
C LYS A 34 -2.60 19.82 -7.69
N ILE A 35 -2.44 18.54 -7.37
CA ILE A 35 -1.16 17.93 -6.97
C ILE A 35 -0.76 16.92 -8.03
N THR A 36 0.41 17.09 -8.65
CA THR A 36 1.06 15.98 -9.35
C THR A 36 1.94 15.25 -8.34
N PHE A 37 1.65 13.97 -8.11
CA PHE A 37 2.33 13.13 -7.13
C PHE A 37 3.01 11.95 -7.81
N GLU A 38 4.21 11.62 -7.36
CA GLU A 38 4.96 10.45 -7.81
C GLU A 38 5.33 9.56 -6.61
N VAL A 39 5.04 8.27 -6.72
CA VAL A 39 5.29 7.29 -5.66
C VAL A 39 6.80 7.14 -5.43
N LYS A 40 7.26 7.34 -4.18
CA LYS A 40 8.64 7.07 -3.79
C LYS A 40 8.89 5.58 -3.63
N THR A 41 9.93 5.08 -4.27
CA THR A 41 10.37 3.67 -4.18
C THR A 41 11.75 3.51 -3.51
N SER A 42 12.35 4.61 -3.06
CA SER A 42 13.66 4.62 -2.40
C SER A 42 13.63 3.91 -1.04
N ASN A 43 14.81 3.60 -0.51
CA ASN A 43 15.00 2.98 0.81
C ASN A 43 14.15 1.71 0.99
N ASN A 44 14.09 0.88 -0.06
CA ASN A 44 13.31 -0.35 -0.08
C ASN A 44 11.85 -0.10 0.32
N TRP A 45 11.20 0.91 -0.27
CA TRP A 45 9.80 1.29 -0.05
C TRP A 45 9.48 1.93 1.30
N LYS A 46 10.49 2.19 2.15
CA LYS A 46 10.28 2.79 3.49
C LYS A 46 10.07 4.31 3.46
N ASP A 47 10.39 4.96 2.34
CA ASP A 47 10.21 6.42 2.18
C ASP A 47 8.88 6.80 1.50
N MET A 48 7.95 5.86 1.32
CA MET A 48 6.64 6.15 0.72
C MET A 48 5.90 7.25 1.50
N VAL A 49 5.21 8.12 0.77
CA VAL A 49 4.48 9.24 1.36
C VAL A 49 3.01 8.88 1.52
N ASP A 50 2.50 9.04 2.74
CA ASP A 50 1.06 9.07 3.01
C ASP A 50 0.52 10.48 2.69
N LEU A 51 0.06 10.66 1.45
CA LEU A 51 -0.53 11.91 0.99
C LEU A 51 -1.96 12.04 1.53
N VAL A 52 -2.21 13.09 2.29
CA VAL A 52 -3.52 13.45 2.81
C VAL A 52 -3.95 14.83 2.32
N THR A 53 -5.25 15.04 2.10
CA THR A 53 -5.80 16.33 1.66
C THR A 53 -7.08 16.71 2.39
N ASP A 54 -7.43 17.99 2.36
CA ASP A 54 -8.76 18.49 2.72
C ASP A 54 -9.28 19.40 1.60
N CYS A 55 -10.37 18.95 0.97
CA CYS A 55 -11.10 19.67 -0.07
C CYS A 55 -12.61 19.69 0.22
N ARG A 56 -13.01 19.47 1.49
CA ARG A 56 -14.42 19.39 1.89
C ARG A 56 -15.15 20.70 1.64
N THR A 57 -16.45 20.62 1.39
CA THR A 57 -17.30 21.80 1.17
C THR A 57 -17.35 22.72 2.39
N THR A 58 -17.16 22.19 3.60
CA THR A 58 -17.20 22.94 4.86
C THR A 58 -16.07 23.94 5.05
N ILE A 59 -14.99 23.86 4.27
CA ILE A 59 -13.87 24.81 4.29
C ILE A 59 -13.85 25.75 3.07
N LYS A 60 -14.95 25.77 2.30
CA LYS A 60 -15.12 26.63 1.12
C LYS A 60 -16.05 27.80 1.43
N ASP A 61 -15.89 28.89 0.69
CA ASP A 61 -16.77 30.06 0.74
C ASP A 61 -16.93 30.71 2.14
N LEU A 62 -15.92 30.57 3.00
CA LEU A 62 -15.95 31.06 4.37
C LEU A 62 -15.86 32.59 4.45
N THR A 63 -16.44 33.14 5.51
CA THR A 63 -16.40 34.56 5.92
C THR A 63 -15.85 34.66 7.35
N SER A 64 -15.59 35.87 7.85
CA SER A 64 -15.17 36.09 9.25
C SER A 64 -16.18 35.54 10.28
N GLU A 65 -17.45 35.43 9.89
CA GLU A 65 -18.54 34.93 10.73
C GLU A 65 -18.84 33.44 10.54
N SER A 66 -18.13 32.76 9.63
CA SER A 66 -18.30 31.32 9.43
C SER A 66 -17.77 30.52 10.61
N ASN A 67 -18.22 29.26 10.74
CA ASN A 67 -17.97 28.38 11.90
C ASN A 67 -18.54 28.96 13.20
N VAL A 68 -19.87 28.95 13.30
CA VAL A 68 -20.62 29.43 14.47
C VAL A 68 -20.18 28.66 15.72
N GLY A 69 -19.40 29.31 16.59
CA GLY A 69 -18.76 28.70 17.77
C GLY A 69 -17.23 28.88 17.79
N ASN A 70 -16.61 29.14 16.64
CA ASN A 70 -15.18 29.44 16.51
C ASN A 70 -14.93 30.38 15.31
N LYS A 71 -15.54 31.57 15.37
CA LYS A 71 -15.53 32.56 14.29
C LYS A 71 -14.10 32.94 13.91
N GLY A 72 -13.84 33.06 12.61
CA GLY A 72 -12.52 33.41 12.09
C GLY A 72 -11.52 32.26 12.06
N THR A 73 -11.89 31.05 12.51
CA THR A 73 -11.03 29.86 12.43
C THR A 73 -11.43 28.95 11.28
N VAL A 74 -10.43 28.35 10.61
CA VAL A 74 -10.63 27.28 9.62
C VAL A 74 -10.13 25.98 10.23
N GLN A 75 -11.00 24.98 10.37
CA GLN A 75 -10.66 23.67 10.91
C GLN A 75 -10.47 22.66 9.78
N PHE A 76 -9.23 22.28 9.52
CA PHE A 76 -8.90 21.25 8.53
C PHE A 76 -9.18 19.85 9.09
N LYS A 77 -9.60 18.95 8.20
CA LYS A 77 -9.76 17.51 8.45
C LYS A 77 -9.22 16.76 7.25
N PHE A 78 -8.01 16.27 7.42
CA PHE A 78 -7.32 15.51 6.40
C PHE A 78 -7.96 14.15 6.15
N SER A 79 -8.03 13.78 4.88
CA SER A 79 -8.45 12.46 4.41
C SER A 79 -7.32 11.82 3.61
N HIS A 80 -7.10 10.52 3.79
CA HIS A 80 -6.13 9.77 3.00
C HIS A 80 -6.64 9.61 1.57
N VAL A 81 -5.87 10.10 0.60
CA VAL A 81 -6.25 10.05 -0.82
C VAL A 81 -5.57 8.93 -1.58
N LEU A 82 -4.67 8.20 -0.93
CA LEU A 82 -3.99 7.02 -1.48
C LEU A 82 -4.75 5.73 -1.12
N THR A 83 -4.26 4.59 -1.62
CA THR A 83 -4.60 3.27 -1.07
C THR A 83 -3.46 2.80 -0.18
N GLN A 84 -3.78 2.16 0.95
CA GLN A 84 -2.79 1.56 1.84
C GLN A 84 -2.82 0.04 1.74
N ILE A 85 -1.65 -0.59 1.59
CA ILE A 85 -1.48 -2.01 1.86
C ILE A 85 -0.90 -2.14 3.27
N ALA A 86 -1.77 -2.41 4.24
CA ALA A 86 -1.42 -2.46 5.64
C ALA A 86 -0.59 -3.70 5.98
N ASN A 87 -0.92 -4.85 5.37
CA ASN A 87 -0.08 -6.04 5.47
C ASN A 87 -0.37 -7.07 4.37
N VAL A 88 0.59 -7.96 4.16
CA VAL A 88 0.39 -9.25 3.50
C VAL A 88 0.65 -10.31 4.57
N LYS A 89 -0.35 -11.13 4.88
CA LYS A 89 -0.25 -12.21 5.86
C LYS A 89 -0.28 -13.56 5.17
N VAL A 90 0.43 -14.55 5.71
CA VAL A 90 0.53 -15.89 5.10
C VAL A 90 0.30 -16.98 6.14
N LYS A 91 -0.38 -18.05 5.73
CA LYS A 91 -0.48 -19.31 6.49
C LYS A 91 -0.62 -20.53 5.59
N PRO A 92 -0.23 -21.73 6.04
CA PRO A 92 -0.71 -22.98 5.45
C PRO A 92 -2.21 -23.18 5.75
N ASP A 93 -2.87 -23.99 4.92
CA ASP A 93 -4.26 -24.39 5.15
C ASP A 93 -4.44 -25.52 6.18
N VAL A 94 -3.35 -26.21 6.52
CA VAL A 94 -3.32 -27.33 7.46
C VAL A 94 -2.22 -27.13 8.50
N ASN A 95 -2.36 -27.81 9.63
CA ASN A 95 -1.30 -27.89 10.62
C ASN A 95 -0.13 -28.73 10.05
N LEU A 96 1.07 -28.17 10.06
CA LEU A 96 2.27 -28.80 9.50
C LEU A 96 2.96 -29.80 10.46
N GLY A 97 2.52 -29.86 11.71
CA GLY A 97 3.19 -30.60 12.78
C GLY A 97 4.46 -29.91 13.27
N ALA A 98 5.28 -30.66 14.04
CA ALA A 98 6.50 -30.11 14.65
C ALA A 98 7.71 -30.08 13.69
N GLU A 99 7.67 -30.88 12.62
CA GLU A 99 8.84 -31.23 11.80
C GLU A 99 8.83 -30.58 10.42
N THR A 100 7.79 -29.82 10.07
CA THR A 100 7.69 -29.08 8.81
C THR A 100 7.36 -27.63 9.08
N ARG A 101 8.06 -26.73 8.39
CA ARG A 101 7.87 -25.27 8.46
C ARG A 101 7.82 -24.66 7.08
N ILE A 102 7.19 -23.49 6.98
CA ILE A 102 7.18 -22.67 5.77
C ILE A 102 7.82 -21.33 6.09
N PHE A 103 8.78 -20.94 5.27
CA PHE A 103 9.51 -19.69 5.40
C PHE A 103 9.34 -18.85 4.15
N VAL A 104 8.75 -17.65 4.27
CA VAL A 104 8.66 -16.71 3.14
C VAL A 104 9.98 -15.97 2.99
N THR A 105 10.54 -16.02 1.78
CA THR A 105 11.87 -15.50 1.45
C THR A 105 11.84 -14.27 0.55
N GLY A 106 10.73 -14.03 -0.15
CA GLY A 106 10.58 -12.88 -1.04
C GLY A 106 9.14 -12.58 -1.40
N LEU A 107 8.91 -11.33 -1.80
CA LEU A 107 7.61 -10.83 -2.23
C LEU A 107 7.82 -9.78 -3.32
N LYS A 108 7.02 -9.84 -4.39
CA LYS A 108 6.96 -8.81 -5.43
C LYS A 108 5.51 -8.44 -5.72
N LEU A 109 5.30 -7.22 -6.20
CA LEU A 109 4.05 -6.77 -6.81
C LEU A 109 4.21 -6.74 -8.33
N SER A 110 3.32 -7.44 -9.03
CA SER A 110 3.10 -7.29 -10.46
C SER A 110 2.01 -6.24 -10.70
N PRO A 111 2.35 -5.06 -11.25
CA PRO A 111 1.45 -3.90 -11.32
C PRO A 111 0.44 -3.97 -12.47
N GLY A 112 0.50 -5.01 -13.31
CA GLY A 112 -0.23 -5.06 -14.57
C GLY A 112 0.26 -4.03 -15.59
N SER A 113 -0.10 -4.20 -16.87
CA SER A 113 0.27 -3.24 -17.92
C SER A 113 -0.76 -2.13 -17.99
N GLY A 114 -0.35 -0.89 -17.69
CA GLY A 114 -1.22 0.28 -17.80
C GLY A 114 -2.31 0.37 -16.75
N ILE A 115 -2.10 -0.24 -15.56
CA ILE A 115 -3.10 -0.30 -14.48
C ILE A 115 -2.70 0.58 -13.31
N LEU A 116 -1.53 0.34 -12.70
CA LEU A 116 -1.11 1.06 -11.50
C LEU A 116 -0.23 2.27 -11.84
N TYR A 117 -0.72 3.48 -11.56
CA TYR A 117 0.07 4.69 -11.75
C TYR A 117 1.29 4.72 -10.80
N ASN A 118 2.45 5.09 -11.33
CA ASN A 118 3.57 5.53 -10.50
C ASN A 118 3.59 7.06 -10.33
N LYS A 119 2.90 7.79 -11.22
CA LYS A 119 2.75 9.24 -11.19
C LYS A 119 1.39 9.67 -11.73
N ALA A 120 0.67 10.52 -11.01
CA ALA A 120 -0.69 10.94 -11.34
C ALA A 120 -0.99 12.36 -10.82
N VAL A 121 -2.12 12.92 -11.25
CA VAL A 121 -2.64 14.22 -10.81
C VAL A 121 -3.85 14.02 -9.91
N TYR A 122 -3.79 14.52 -8.69
CA TYR A 122 -4.93 14.65 -7.79
C TYR A 122 -5.57 16.05 -7.95
N ASP A 123 -6.89 16.08 -8.13
CA ASP A 123 -7.66 17.30 -8.37
C ASP A 123 -8.57 17.62 -7.16
N PHE A 124 -8.34 18.77 -6.51
CA PHE A 124 -9.12 19.20 -5.35
C PHE A 124 -10.55 19.64 -5.67
N GLY A 125 -10.84 19.91 -6.94
CA GLY A 125 -12.17 20.23 -7.44
C GLY A 125 -13.07 19.00 -7.53
N THR A 126 -12.50 17.83 -7.85
CA THR A 126 -13.24 16.58 -8.05
C THR A 126 -12.96 15.51 -7.01
N ASP A 127 -11.98 15.72 -6.12
CA ASP A 127 -11.54 14.73 -5.12
C ASP A 127 -11.12 13.41 -5.80
N ALA A 128 -10.42 13.50 -6.93
CA ALA A 128 -10.09 12.35 -7.77
C ALA A 128 -8.67 12.40 -8.35
N TRP A 129 -8.10 11.21 -8.52
CA TRP A 129 -6.88 10.96 -9.28
C TRP A 129 -7.18 10.81 -10.77
N ASN A 130 -6.31 11.43 -11.56
CA ASN A 130 -6.32 11.42 -13.02
C ASN A 130 -4.89 11.14 -13.54
N ALA A 131 -4.79 10.61 -14.75
CA ALA A 131 -3.50 10.45 -15.40
C ALA A 131 -2.79 11.80 -15.61
N ILE A 132 -1.45 11.81 -15.57
CA ILE A 132 -0.68 12.95 -16.07
C ILE A 132 -0.85 13.09 -17.59
N SER A 133 -0.69 14.32 -18.10
CA SER A 133 -0.68 14.65 -19.53
C SER A 133 0.75 14.96 -20.01
N PRO A 134 1.08 14.69 -21.28
CA PRO A 134 0.22 14.19 -22.37
C PRO A 134 -0.02 12.67 -22.34
N SER A 135 0.71 11.92 -21.50
CA SER A 135 0.64 10.47 -21.43
C SER A 135 0.71 9.98 -20.00
N ALA A 136 -0.17 9.06 -19.64
CA ALA A 136 -0.17 8.41 -18.34
C ALA A 136 1.16 7.73 -18.00
N SER A 137 1.51 7.69 -16.71
CA SER A 137 2.74 7.09 -16.20
C SER A 137 2.42 5.96 -15.22
N TYR A 138 2.90 4.76 -15.54
CA TYR A 138 2.58 3.53 -14.81
C TYR A 138 3.84 2.85 -14.28
N PHE A 139 3.69 2.06 -13.23
CA PHE A 139 4.62 0.98 -12.98
C PHE A 139 4.53 -0.05 -14.12
N SER A 140 5.65 -0.32 -14.78
CA SER A 140 5.71 -1.16 -15.99
C SER A 140 6.49 -2.48 -15.80
N ALA A 141 7.09 -2.66 -14.64
CA ALA A 141 7.86 -3.86 -14.27
C ALA A 141 7.42 -4.37 -12.90
N GLU A 142 7.83 -5.59 -12.57
CA GLU A 142 7.66 -6.11 -11.21
C GLU A 142 8.37 -5.22 -10.19
N GLN A 143 7.69 -4.99 -9.07
CA GLN A 143 8.19 -4.19 -7.96
C GLN A 143 8.64 -5.15 -6.86
N ASP A 144 9.96 -5.22 -6.62
CA ASP A 144 10.53 -6.11 -5.60
C ASP A 144 10.36 -5.51 -4.20
N LEU A 145 9.61 -6.21 -3.35
CA LEU A 145 9.30 -5.84 -1.97
C LEU A 145 10.09 -6.69 -0.96
N SER A 146 11.02 -7.54 -1.40
CA SER A 146 11.66 -8.54 -0.54
C SER A 146 12.46 -7.91 0.61
N GLU A 147 13.06 -6.74 0.40
CA GLU A 147 13.77 -5.97 1.44
C GLU A 147 12.85 -5.08 2.30
N PHE A 148 11.56 -5.01 1.95
CA PHE A 148 10.51 -4.41 2.78
C PHE A 148 9.88 -5.43 3.72
N VAL A 149 9.85 -6.72 3.33
CA VAL A 149 9.39 -7.81 4.19
C VAL A 149 10.29 -7.89 5.45
N ASN A 150 9.65 -8.06 6.61
CA ASN A 150 10.27 -8.14 7.94
C ASN A 150 10.98 -9.49 8.17
N ARG A 151 11.95 -9.83 7.30
CA ARG A 151 12.71 -11.07 7.34
C ARG A 151 13.75 -11.02 8.47
N THR A 152 13.89 -12.13 9.18
CA THR A 152 14.90 -12.32 10.22
C THR A 152 15.80 -13.50 9.90
N GLY A 153 17.01 -13.54 10.46
CA GLY A 153 17.89 -14.69 10.33
C GLY A 153 17.29 -15.93 11.00
N ILE A 154 16.98 -16.95 10.20
CA ILE A 154 16.56 -18.27 10.67
C ILE A 154 17.78 -19.18 10.74
N ASP A 155 17.94 -19.91 11.85
CA ASP A 155 18.88 -21.02 11.99
C ASP A 155 18.16 -22.20 12.64
N GLN A 156 17.62 -23.10 11.81
CA GLN A 156 16.83 -24.23 12.28
C GLN A 156 17.06 -25.46 11.40
N TRP A 157 17.42 -26.59 11.99
CA TRP A 157 17.65 -27.86 11.26
C TRP A 157 18.67 -27.71 10.11
N GLY A 158 19.67 -26.84 10.28
CA GLY A 158 20.65 -26.50 9.24
C GLY A 158 20.14 -25.54 8.15
N TYR A 159 18.87 -25.11 8.18
CA TYR A 159 18.33 -24.07 7.31
C TYR A 159 18.77 -22.70 7.82
N LYS A 160 19.59 -22.00 7.03
CA LYS A 160 20.23 -20.71 7.38
C LYS A 160 19.93 -19.64 6.33
N LYS A 161 18.76 -19.00 6.42
CA LYS A 161 18.35 -17.93 5.50
C LYS A 161 17.61 -16.81 6.24
N SER A 162 17.60 -15.62 5.64
CA SER A 162 16.72 -14.53 6.06
C SER A 162 15.32 -14.77 5.52
N ALA A 163 14.34 -14.93 6.41
CA ALA A 163 12.95 -15.24 6.04
C ALA A 163 11.95 -14.86 7.15
N VAL A 164 10.66 -15.02 6.86
CA VAL A 164 9.57 -14.96 7.86
C VAL A 164 8.99 -16.36 8.05
N ASP A 165 8.90 -16.84 9.29
CA ASP A 165 8.24 -18.10 9.61
C ASP A 165 6.71 -17.93 9.57
N VAL A 166 6.07 -18.59 8.62
CA VAL A 166 4.62 -18.51 8.38
C VAL A 166 3.91 -19.84 8.66
N SER A 167 4.50 -20.68 9.51
CA SER A 167 4.07 -22.07 9.74
C SER A 167 2.77 -22.20 10.56
N SER A 168 2.30 -21.12 11.19
CA SER A 168 1.04 -21.12 11.95
C SER A 168 -0.16 -21.25 11.02
N ASN A 169 -1.01 -22.26 11.23
CA ASN A 169 -2.23 -22.46 10.45
C ASN A 169 -3.48 -21.83 11.09
N THR A 170 -3.41 -21.42 12.36
CA THR A 170 -4.51 -20.75 13.07
C THR A 170 -4.56 -19.28 12.69
N ASP A 171 -3.43 -18.60 12.86
CA ASP A 171 -3.28 -17.16 12.66
C ASP A 171 -2.30 -16.90 11.53
N ALA A 172 -2.73 -16.13 10.53
CA ALA A 172 -1.86 -15.76 9.43
C ALA A 172 -0.75 -14.81 9.91
N THR A 173 0.50 -15.17 9.64
CA THR A 173 1.67 -14.39 10.05
C THR A 173 1.86 -13.19 9.12
N ALA A 174 2.06 -12.01 9.70
CA ALA A 174 2.36 -10.77 8.97
C ALA A 174 3.75 -10.78 8.31
N LEU A 175 3.83 -10.30 7.07
CA LEU A 175 5.10 -10.14 6.35
C LEU A 175 5.69 -8.74 6.54
N PHE A 176 4.88 -7.71 6.82
CA PHE A 176 5.38 -6.36 7.11
C PHE A 176 5.48 -6.17 8.62
N SER A 177 6.41 -5.31 9.07
CA SER A 177 6.46 -4.93 10.48
C SER A 177 5.23 -4.08 10.86
N GLU A 178 4.89 -4.02 12.15
CA GLU A 178 3.68 -3.32 12.62
C GLU A 178 3.61 -1.83 12.29
N LYS A 179 4.77 -1.20 12.01
CA LYS A 179 4.89 0.23 11.72
C LYS A 179 5.04 0.54 10.24
N GLU A 180 5.09 -0.48 9.40
CA GLU A 180 5.34 -0.35 7.97
C GLU A 180 4.09 -0.69 7.17
N ALA A 181 3.80 0.13 6.16
CA ALA A 181 2.75 -0.10 5.19
C ALA A 181 3.17 0.51 3.85
N LEU A 182 2.53 0.07 2.76
CA LEU A 182 2.78 0.62 1.42
C LEU A 182 1.66 1.58 1.02
N TYR A 183 2.01 2.68 0.37
CA TYR A 183 1.07 3.75 -0.01
C TYR A 183 1.11 4.00 -1.52
N PHE A 184 0.06 3.58 -2.23
CA PHE A 184 0.00 3.71 -3.69
C PHE A 184 -1.06 4.70 -4.14
N ILE A 185 -0.87 5.24 -5.35
CA ILE A 185 -1.95 5.90 -6.07
C ILE A 185 -3.03 4.84 -6.33
N PRO A 186 -4.30 5.08 -5.97
CA PRO A 186 -5.36 4.09 -6.06
C PRO A 186 -5.73 3.78 -7.52
N VAL A 187 -6.23 2.57 -7.77
CA VAL A 187 -6.73 2.17 -9.09
C VAL A 187 -8.20 2.58 -9.21
N ASN A 188 -8.56 3.31 -10.27
CA ASN A 188 -9.93 3.79 -10.51
C ASN A 188 -10.58 4.46 -9.28
N ASN A 189 -9.79 5.24 -8.52
CA ASN A 189 -10.25 5.95 -7.32
C ASN A 189 -10.97 5.03 -6.32
N GLN A 190 -12.25 5.26 -6.03
CA GLN A 190 -13.02 4.50 -5.04
C GLN A 190 -13.36 3.07 -5.51
N ASN A 191 -13.22 2.77 -6.80
CA ASN A 191 -13.68 1.50 -7.37
C ASN A 191 -12.64 0.38 -7.23
N GLY A 192 -11.35 0.70 -7.30
CA GLY A 192 -10.28 -0.30 -7.30
C GLY A 192 -10.06 -0.95 -8.67
N THR A 193 -9.34 -2.06 -8.68
CA THR A 193 -9.10 -2.89 -9.88
C THR A 193 -10.40 -3.35 -10.54
N ALA A 194 -10.40 -3.44 -11.87
CA ALA A 194 -11.61 -3.79 -12.63
C ALA A 194 -11.86 -5.30 -12.62
N LYS A 195 -10.80 -6.12 -12.53
CA LYS A 195 -10.86 -7.59 -12.59
C LYS A 195 -9.87 -8.23 -11.63
N GLU A 196 -10.13 -9.49 -11.28
CA GLU A 196 -9.15 -10.32 -10.58
C GLU A 196 -7.88 -10.48 -11.42
N GLY A 197 -6.71 -10.31 -10.79
CA GLY A 197 -5.42 -10.46 -11.44
C GLY A 197 -4.97 -9.26 -12.26
N ASP A 198 -5.76 -8.17 -12.31
CA ASP A 198 -5.29 -6.86 -12.78
C ASP A 198 -3.98 -6.46 -12.07
N LEU A 199 -3.91 -6.77 -10.77
CA LEU A 199 -2.71 -6.76 -9.94
C LEU A 199 -2.48 -8.16 -9.39
N SER A 200 -1.22 -8.54 -9.21
CA SER A 200 -0.85 -9.84 -8.61
C SER A 200 0.35 -9.70 -7.69
N LEU A 201 0.44 -10.53 -6.67
CA LEU A 201 1.66 -10.72 -5.90
C LEU A 201 2.46 -11.90 -6.46
N LYS A 202 3.78 -11.87 -6.31
CA LYS A 202 4.64 -13.03 -6.52
C LYS A 202 5.36 -13.33 -5.22
N ILE A 203 5.07 -14.49 -4.63
CA ILE A 203 5.63 -14.91 -3.35
C ILE A 203 6.68 -16.01 -3.56
N SER A 204 7.81 -15.87 -2.89
CA SER A 204 8.85 -16.90 -2.81
C SER A 204 8.90 -17.47 -1.40
N TYR A 205 8.92 -18.78 -1.26
CA TYR A 205 8.93 -19.46 0.03
C TYR A 205 9.62 -20.82 -0.03
N ASP A 206 10.14 -21.26 1.10
CA ASP A 206 10.76 -22.55 1.32
C ASP A 206 9.88 -23.38 2.27
N VAL A 207 9.56 -24.61 1.86
CA VAL A 207 8.98 -25.63 2.76
C VAL A 207 10.12 -26.49 3.28
N VAL A 208 10.38 -26.42 4.58
CA VAL A 208 11.54 -27.06 5.22
C VAL A 208 11.04 -28.16 6.13
N THR A 209 11.48 -29.39 5.88
CA THR A 209 11.16 -30.56 6.71
C THR A 209 12.40 -31.11 7.38
N LYS A 210 12.35 -31.31 8.69
CA LYS A 210 13.48 -31.82 9.48
C LYS A 210 13.89 -33.22 9.01
N VAL A 211 15.20 -33.42 8.88
CA VAL A 211 15.81 -34.76 8.79
C VAL A 211 16.46 -35.10 10.13
N ASN A 212 17.21 -34.16 10.70
CA ASN A 212 17.72 -34.20 12.07
C ASN A 212 18.00 -32.76 12.57
N ASP A 213 18.60 -32.59 13.75
CA ASP A 213 18.80 -31.26 14.35
C ASP A 213 19.74 -30.33 13.56
N SER A 214 20.55 -30.88 12.65
CA SER A 214 21.51 -30.12 11.84
C SER A 214 21.29 -30.22 10.32
N SER A 215 20.24 -30.91 9.88
CA SER A 215 19.92 -31.06 8.45
C SER A 215 18.42 -31.16 8.17
N ASN A 216 18.04 -30.76 6.97
CA ASN A 216 16.66 -30.69 6.51
C ASN A 216 16.56 -31.07 5.02
N LEU A 217 15.33 -31.31 4.59
CA LEU A 217 14.93 -31.29 3.20
C LEU A 217 14.18 -29.97 2.93
N THR A 218 14.64 -29.20 1.95
CA THR A 218 13.99 -27.93 1.56
C THR A 218 13.38 -28.07 0.16
N SER A 219 12.10 -27.72 0.04
CA SER A 219 11.42 -27.50 -1.24
C SER A 219 11.24 -26.00 -1.46
N THR A 220 11.95 -25.45 -2.45
CA THR A 220 11.90 -24.02 -2.79
C THR A 220 10.87 -23.74 -3.87
N VAL A 221 10.01 -22.76 -3.62
CA VAL A 221 9.08 -22.18 -4.58
C VAL A 221 9.45 -20.72 -4.78
N THR A 222 9.72 -20.33 -6.03
CA THR A 222 10.12 -18.96 -6.39
C THR A 222 9.05 -18.30 -7.24
N ASP A 223 8.77 -17.03 -6.95
CA ASP A 223 7.90 -16.15 -7.73
C ASP A 223 6.53 -16.76 -8.07
N LYS A 224 5.94 -17.45 -7.10
CA LYS A 224 4.59 -18.00 -7.25
C LYS A 224 3.59 -16.87 -7.37
N GLU A 225 2.96 -16.75 -8.53
CA GLU A 225 1.92 -15.78 -8.79
C GLU A 225 0.66 -16.05 -7.96
N VAL A 226 0.12 -14.97 -7.41
CA VAL A 226 -1.07 -14.91 -6.58
C VAL A 226 -1.90 -13.71 -7.06
N LYS A 227 -3.00 -13.97 -7.75
CA LYS A 227 -3.87 -12.92 -8.28
C LYS A 227 -4.59 -12.21 -7.14
N LEU A 228 -4.58 -10.87 -7.16
CA LEU A 228 -5.35 -10.08 -6.22
C LEU A 228 -6.80 -9.97 -6.69
N PRO A 229 -7.78 -9.88 -5.77
CA PRO A 229 -9.19 -9.84 -6.11
C PRO A 229 -9.57 -8.56 -6.88
N GLN A 230 -10.70 -8.62 -7.58
CA GLN A 230 -11.33 -7.44 -8.17
C GLN A 230 -11.67 -6.39 -7.09
N GLY A 231 -11.56 -5.12 -7.46
CA GLY A 231 -11.92 -4.01 -6.59
C GLY A 231 -10.88 -3.76 -5.49
N THR A 232 -9.66 -4.25 -5.62
CA THR A 232 -8.60 -3.94 -4.67
C THR A 232 -7.90 -2.61 -5.01
N PHE A 233 -7.02 -2.10 -4.14
CA PHE A 233 -6.32 -0.80 -4.30
C PHE A 233 -7.27 0.41 -4.39
N LYS A 234 -8.28 0.45 -3.52
CA LYS A 234 -9.28 1.53 -3.46
C LYS A 234 -8.72 2.75 -2.74
N LYS A 235 -9.05 3.94 -3.26
CA LYS A 235 -8.77 5.22 -2.60
C LYS A 235 -9.36 5.22 -1.18
N GLY A 236 -8.57 5.74 -0.23
CA GLY A 236 -8.99 5.89 1.17
C GLY A 236 -9.32 4.56 1.85
N THR A 237 -8.69 3.46 1.41
CA THR A 237 -8.93 2.10 1.94
C THR A 237 -7.61 1.47 2.39
N GLN A 238 -7.66 0.79 3.53
CA GLN A 238 -6.57 -0.05 4.01
C GLN A 238 -6.87 -1.50 3.64
N HIS A 239 -5.93 -2.15 2.98
CA HIS A 239 -6.01 -3.53 2.52
C HIS A 239 -5.08 -4.41 3.34
N THR A 240 -5.60 -5.52 3.87
CA THR A 240 -4.78 -6.60 4.42
C THR A 240 -5.07 -7.90 3.68
N TYR A 241 -4.09 -8.37 2.91
CA TYR A 241 -4.21 -9.62 2.17
C TYR A 241 -3.84 -10.80 3.06
N VAL A 242 -4.65 -11.86 3.04
CA VAL A 242 -4.35 -13.12 3.71
C VAL A 242 -4.16 -14.21 2.65
N LEU A 243 -2.94 -14.69 2.51
CA LEU A 243 -2.55 -15.73 1.57
C LEU A 243 -2.55 -17.07 2.28
N THR A 244 -3.39 -17.99 1.81
CA THR A 244 -3.46 -19.35 2.34
C THR A 244 -2.81 -20.32 1.36
N ILE A 245 -1.63 -20.84 1.72
CA ILE A 245 -0.89 -21.84 0.93
C ILE A 245 -1.60 -23.19 1.08
N LYS A 246 -2.09 -23.75 -0.04
CA LYS A 246 -2.70 -25.08 -0.06
C LYS A 246 -1.62 -26.15 -0.14
N MET A 247 -1.44 -26.95 0.90
CA MET A 247 -0.37 -27.96 0.93
C MET A 247 -0.62 -29.15 -0.02
N ASN A 248 -1.87 -29.37 -0.42
CA ASN A 248 -2.27 -30.43 -1.35
C ASN A 248 -2.55 -29.94 -2.79
N ALA A 249 -2.32 -28.65 -3.08
CA ALA A 249 -2.60 -28.06 -4.38
C ALA A 249 -1.56 -27.01 -4.77
N ILE A 250 -1.60 -26.57 -6.03
CA ILE A 250 -0.72 -25.51 -6.54
C ILE A 250 -1.35 -24.13 -6.28
N SER A 251 -2.50 -24.02 -5.61
CA SER A 251 -3.20 -22.75 -5.42
C SER A 251 -2.82 -22.05 -4.12
N ILE A 252 -2.83 -20.71 -4.14
CA ILE A 252 -2.84 -19.87 -2.94
C ILE A 252 -4.15 -19.09 -2.97
N ALA A 253 -4.98 -19.24 -1.94
CA ALA A 253 -6.20 -18.44 -1.80
C ALA A 253 -5.86 -17.06 -1.22
N VAL A 254 -6.60 -16.02 -1.64
CA VAL A 254 -6.40 -14.65 -1.17
C VAL A 254 -7.72 -14.10 -0.64
N ASP A 255 -7.69 -13.65 0.60
CA ASP A 255 -8.74 -12.80 1.17
C ASP A 255 -8.21 -11.37 1.28
N ASP A 256 -8.96 -10.38 0.80
CA ASP A 256 -8.66 -8.95 0.97
C ASP A 256 -9.58 -8.36 2.03
N ASN A 257 -9.03 -8.12 3.22
CA ASN A 257 -9.76 -7.47 4.31
C ASN A 257 -9.62 -5.96 4.17
N MET A 258 -10.73 -5.30 3.77
CA MET A 258 -10.79 -3.87 3.52
C MET A 258 -11.39 -3.11 4.71
N THR A 259 -10.70 -2.08 5.19
CA THR A 259 -11.24 -1.12 6.16
C THR A 259 -11.14 0.30 5.62
N GLY A 260 -12.08 1.16 5.99
CA GLY A 260 -11.99 2.59 5.67
C GLY A 260 -10.72 3.17 6.28
N TRP A 261 -9.92 3.87 5.47
CA TRP A 261 -8.72 4.53 5.94
C TRP A 261 -9.08 5.88 6.55
N THR A 262 -9.59 5.82 7.76
CA THR A 262 -9.81 7.00 8.59
C THR A 262 -8.58 7.23 9.45
N SER A 263 -8.22 8.49 9.68
CA SER A 263 -7.30 8.82 10.77
C SER A 263 -7.92 8.32 12.08
N ASN A 264 -7.40 7.21 12.60
CA ASN A 264 -7.72 6.76 13.94
C ASN A 264 -7.16 7.83 14.90
N GLY A 265 -8.05 8.63 15.46
CA GLY A 265 -7.71 9.68 16.42
C GLY A 265 -7.84 11.06 15.80
N GLU A 266 -8.81 11.79 16.32
CA GLU A 266 -8.98 13.22 16.12
C GLU A 266 -7.72 13.97 16.60
N SER A 267 -6.72 14.09 15.73
CA SER A 267 -5.73 15.15 15.87
C SER A 267 -6.34 16.38 15.23
N ASN A 268 -7.06 17.16 16.06
CA ASN A 268 -7.19 18.59 15.82
C ASN A 268 -5.77 19.15 15.83
N ILE A 269 -5.23 19.46 14.64
CA ILE A 269 -4.09 20.38 14.52
C ILE A 269 -4.66 21.79 14.53
#